data_AF-F4WDT8-F1
#
_entry.id   AF-F4WDT8-F1
#
_cell.length_a   1.000
_cell.length_b   1.000
_cell.length_c   1.000
_cell.angle_alpha   90.00
_cell.angle_beta   90.00
_cell.angle_gamma   90.00
#
_symmetry.space_group_name_H-M   'P 1'
#
loop_
_entity.id
_entity.type
_entity.pdbx_description
1 polymer ?
#
loop_
_entity_poly.entity_id
_entity_poly.type
_entity_poly.pdbx_seq_one_letter_code
_entity_poly.pdbx_strand_id
1 'polypeptide(L)'
;MKKSAAETHRMLSNIYGEAAISERTCCKVSTLQERNFHVEDQHSDRREKVFEDAELKALLDQDSCQNQKELARSLGVTQPAISKRLKVMGMIQKQGNWVPYELKPRDVEWHLFACEQLLERQRRKGFLHHIVTGDEKWDNPKRRKS
;
A
#
# COMPACT_ATOMS: atom_id res chain seq x y z
N MET A 1 -36.31 -20.78 -26.37
CA MET A 1 -35.67 -21.84 -27.17
C MET A 1 -34.19 -21.85 -26.86
N LYS A 2 -33.66 -22.95 -26.31
CA LYS A 2 -32.21 -23.12 -26.14
C LYS A 2 -31.66 -23.58 -27.50
N LYS A 3 -30.77 -22.80 -28.11
CA LYS A 3 -30.01 -23.25 -29.28
C LYS A 3 -28.88 -24.16 -28.82
N SER A 4 -28.60 -25.21 -29.57
CA SER A 4 -27.49 -26.11 -29.27
C SER A 4 -26.14 -25.40 -29.46
N ALA A 5 -25.11 -25.82 -28.71
CA ALA A 5 -23.74 -25.30 -28.84
C ALA A 5 -23.20 -25.39 -30.30
N ALA A 6 -23.62 -26.42 -31.03
CA ALA A 6 -23.24 -26.59 -32.43
C ALA A 6 -23.96 -25.57 -33.35
N GLU A 7 -25.22 -25.22 -33.04
CA GLU A 7 -25.98 -24.23 -33.81
C GLU A 7 -25.48 -22.81 -33.57
N THR A 8 -25.13 -22.48 -32.33
CA THR A 8 -24.52 -21.20 -31.97
C THR A 8 -23.14 -21.06 -32.60
N HIS A 9 -22.30 -22.12 -32.60
CA HIS A 9 -21.04 -22.11 -33.34
C HIS A 9 -21.26 -21.85 -34.83
N ARG A 10 -22.20 -22.56 -35.48
CA ARG A 10 -22.51 -22.36 -36.90
C ARG A 10 -22.99 -20.93 -37.20
N MET A 11 -23.80 -20.34 -36.33
CA MET A 11 -24.21 -18.94 -36.46
C MET A 11 -23.05 -17.96 -36.30
N LEU A 12 -22.17 -18.20 -35.33
CA LEU A 12 -20.99 -17.35 -35.10
C LEU A 12 -19.97 -17.47 -36.25
N SER A 13 -19.72 -18.67 -36.76
CA SER A 13 -18.86 -18.89 -37.93
C SER A 13 -19.42 -18.22 -39.19
N ASN A 14 -20.74 -18.21 -39.37
CA ASN A 14 -21.35 -17.51 -40.51
C ASN A 14 -21.23 -15.98 -40.43
N ILE A 15 -21.19 -15.40 -39.23
CA ILE A 15 -21.11 -13.94 -39.03
C ILE A 15 -19.64 -13.46 -39.00
N TYR A 16 -18.77 -14.21 -38.33
CA TYR A 16 -17.38 -13.80 -38.03
C TYR A 16 -16.32 -14.54 -38.85
N GLY A 17 -16.70 -15.56 -39.64
CA GLY A 17 -15.79 -16.31 -40.49
C GLY A 17 -14.66 -16.97 -39.70
N GLU A 18 -13.41 -16.75 -40.11
CA GLU A 18 -12.21 -17.28 -39.46
C GLU A 18 -11.94 -16.69 -38.07
N ALA A 19 -12.52 -15.53 -37.74
CA ALA A 19 -12.41 -14.92 -36.42
C ALA A 19 -13.41 -15.50 -35.39
N ALA A 20 -14.21 -16.50 -35.79
CA ALA A 20 -15.18 -17.13 -34.91
C ALA A 20 -14.50 -18.00 -33.84
N ILE A 21 -15.14 -18.03 -32.68
CA ILE A 21 -14.69 -18.82 -31.52
C ILE A 21 -14.80 -20.31 -31.87
N SER A 22 -13.80 -21.12 -31.50
CA SER A 22 -13.80 -22.56 -31.79
C SER A 22 -15.01 -23.27 -31.17
N GLU A 23 -15.46 -24.34 -31.81
CA GLU A 23 -16.56 -25.19 -31.33
C GLU A 23 -16.35 -25.66 -29.88
N ARG A 24 -15.10 -25.99 -29.51
CA ARG A 24 -14.73 -26.37 -28.13
C ARG A 24 -14.99 -25.25 -27.13
N THR A 25 -14.70 -24.01 -27.51
CA THR A 25 -14.97 -22.83 -26.67
C THR A 25 -16.47 -22.56 -26.60
N CYS A 26 -17.19 -22.72 -27.70
CA CYS A 26 -18.66 -22.55 -27.74
C CYS A 26 -19.38 -23.57 -26.84
N CYS A 27 -18.95 -24.83 -26.85
CA CYS A 27 -19.44 -25.86 -25.94
C CYS A 27 -19.19 -25.50 -24.47
N LYS A 28 -17.98 -25.07 -24.11
CA LYS A 28 -17.66 -24.62 -22.75
C LYS A 28 -18.53 -23.44 -22.31
N VAL A 29 -18.72 -22.43 -23.16
CA VAL A 29 -19.58 -21.27 -22.88
C VAL A 29 -21.03 -21.70 -22.71
N SER A 30 -21.53 -22.61 -23.54
CA SER A 30 -22.90 -23.13 -23.44
C SER A 30 -23.13 -23.88 -22.13
N THR A 31 -22.16 -24.70 -21.69
CA THR A 31 -22.23 -25.36 -20.37
C THR A 31 -22.12 -24.38 -19.20
N LEU A 32 -21.42 -23.25 -19.39
CA LEU A 32 -21.32 -22.19 -18.39
C LEU A 32 -22.65 -21.42 -18.28
N GLN A 33 -23.28 -21.14 -19.42
CA GLN A 33 -24.53 -20.38 -19.53
C GLN A 33 -25.72 -21.09 -18.87
N GLU A 34 -25.67 -22.42 -18.69
CA GLU A 34 -26.67 -23.16 -17.92
C GLU A 34 -26.49 -23.05 -16.40
N ARG A 35 -25.35 -22.52 -15.92
CA ARG A 35 -25.02 -22.44 -14.48
C ARG A 35 -24.60 -21.05 -13.99
N ASN A 36 -24.20 -20.12 -14.86
CA ASN A 36 -23.78 -18.75 -14.49
C ASN A 36 -23.87 -17.79 -15.70
N PHE A 37 -24.49 -16.62 -15.51
CA PHE A 37 -24.67 -15.59 -16.54
C PHE A 37 -23.62 -14.46 -16.50
N HIS A 38 -22.58 -14.61 -15.68
CA HIS A 38 -21.53 -13.60 -15.59
C HIS A 38 -20.57 -13.76 -16.76
N VAL A 39 -20.50 -12.74 -17.62
CA VAL A 39 -19.65 -12.70 -18.83
C VAL A 39 -18.22 -12.25 -18.53
N GLU A 40 -17.95 -11.81 -17.31
CA GLU A 40 -16.59 -11.46 -16.90
C GLU A 40 -15.77 -12.73 -16.68
N ASP A 41 -14.49 -12.65 -17.05
CA ASP A 41 -13.53 -13.70 -16.81
C ASP A 41 -13.51 -13.97 -15.31
N GLN A 42 -13.96 -15.16 -14.89
CA GLN A 42 -13.91 -15.53 -13.48
C GLN A 42 -12.48 -15.38 -13.03
N HIS A 43 -12.26 -14.63 -11.94
CA HIS A 43 -10.92 -14.45 -11.38
C HIS A 43 -10.28 -15.82 -11.23
N SER A 44 -9.35 -16.13 -12.13
CA SER A 44 -8.56 -17.35 -12.10
C SER A 44 -8.01 -17.45 -10.69
N ASP A 45 -8.38 -18.50 -9.95
CA ASP A 45 -7.97 -18.69 -8.56
C ASP A 45 -6.49 -18.37 -8.44
N ARG A 46 -6.25 -17.19 -7.87
CA ARG A 46 -4.92 -16.60 -7.79
C ARG A 46 -4.18 -17.52 -6.82
N ARG A 47 -3.06 -18.10 -7.26
CA ARG A 47 -2.16 -18.96 -6.44
C ARG A 47 -2.30 -18.64 -4.95
N GLU A 48 -2.59 -19.68 -4.16
CA GLU A 48 -2.74 -19.61 -2.71
C GLU A 48 -1.74 -18.63 -2.09
N LYS A 49 -2.25 -17.79 -1.18
CA LYS A 49 -1.42 -16.86 -0.43
C LYS A 49 -0.39 -17.68 0.34
N VAL A 50 0.88 -17.52 0.00
CA VAL A 50 2.00 -18.24 0.63
C VAL A 50 2.13 -17.89 2.13
N PHE A 51 1.55 -16.76 2.56
CA PHE A 51 1.47 -16.31 3.95
C PHE A 51 0.34 -15.28 4.13
N GLU A 52 -0.12 -15.11 5.37
CA GLU A 52 -1.23 -14.20 5.70
C GLU A 52 -0.78 -12.74 5.79
N ASP A 53 -1.64 -11.82 5.31
CA ASP A 53 -1.37 -10.37 5.37
C ASP A 53 -1.23 -9.86 6.80
N ALA A 54 -1.98 -10.49 7.73
CA ALA A 54 -1.97 -10.14 9.14
C ALA A 54 -0.60 -10.38 9.78
N GLU A 55 0.10 -11.46 9.39
CA GLU A 55 1.42 -11.80 9.93
C GLU A 55 2.49 -10.81 9.48
N LEU A 56 2.50 -10.47 8.18
CA LEU A 56 3.43 -9.46 7.66
C LEU A 56 3.17 -8.08 8.29
N LYS A 57 1.90 -7.73 8.52
CA LYS A 57 1.56 -6.48 9.19
C LYS A 57 2.02 -6.45 10.64
N ALA A 58 1.82 -7.54 11.39
CA ALA A 58 2.28 -7.65 12.78
C ALA A 58 3.80 -7.48 12.92
N LEU A 59 4.59 -8.01 11.97
CA LEU A 59 6.05 -7.81 11.95
C LEU A 59 6.44 -6.34 11.72
N LEU A 60 5.74 -5.65 10.81
CA LEU A 60 5.98 -4.23 10.53
C LEU A 60 5.52 -3.31 11.66
N ASP A 61 4.48 -3.69 12.40
CA ASP A 61 4.01 -2.94 13.57
C ASP A 61 5.01 -3.04 14.75
N GLN A 62 5.77 -4.12 14.84
CA GLN A 62 6.86 -4.27 15.83
C GLN A 62 8.09 -3.46 15.44
N ASP A 63 8.51 -3.54 14.18
CA ASP A 63 9.64 -2.77 13.66
C ASP A 63 9.40 -2.37 12.20
N SER A 64 9.04 -1.11 12.01
CA SER A 64 8.75 -0.54 10.69
C SER A 64 10.00 -0.36 9.81
N CYS A 65 11.21 -0.48 10.37
CA CYS A 65 12.47 -0.24 9.68
C CYS A 65 13.12 -1.53 9.12
N GLN A 66 12.46 -2.68 9.24
CA GLN A 66 13.02 -3.97 8.83
C GLN A 66 13.30 -4.08 7.33
N ASN A 67 14.33 -4.86 7.01
CA ASN A 67 14.66 -5.16 5.63
C ASN A 67 13.77 -6.25 5.05
N GLN A 68 13.45 -6.16 3.75
CA GLN A 68 12.67 -7.20 3.05
C GLN A 68 13.30 -8.59 3.13
N LYS A 69 14.63 -8.70 3.25
CA LYS A 69 15.35 -9.97 3.41
C LYS A 69 15.15 -10.59 4.79
N GLU A 70 15.06 -9.77 5.83
CA GLU A 70 14.83 -10.24 7.20
C GLU A 70 13.38 -10.71 7.33
N LEU A 71 12.43 -9.93 6.82
CA LEU A 71 11.03 -10.35 6.70
C LEU A 71 10.89 -11.67 5.92
N ALA A 72 11.69 -11.84 4.85
CA ALA A 72 11.70 -13.07 4.05
C ALA A 72 12.16 -14.28 4.86
N ARG A 73 13.20 -14.10 5.68
CA ARG A 73 13.72 -15.14 6.56
C ARG A 73 12.73 -15.49 7.66
N SER A 74 12.10 -14.48 8.28
CA SER A 74 11.12 -14.68 9.36
C SER A 74 9.87 -15.41 8.88
N LEU A 75 9.37 -15.08 7.69
CA LEU A 75 8.18 -15.70 7.10
C LEU A 75 8.49 -16.96 6.27
N GLY A 76 9.77 -17.33 6.10
CA GLY A 76 10.16 -18.49 5.27
C GLY A 76 9.86 -18.32 3.77
N VAL A 77 9.72 -17.08 3.30
CA VAL A 77 9.32 -16.76 1.92
C VAL A 77 10.46 -16.16 1.10
N THR A 78 10.28 -16.08 -0.21
CA THR A 78 11.26 -15.41 -1.07
C THR A 78 11.11 -13.88 -0.98
N GLN A 79 12.22 -13.14 -1.02
CA GLN A 79 12.20 -11.67 -0.97
C GLN A 79 11.31 -11.00 -2.04
N PRO A 80 11.23 -11.50 -3.29
CA PRO A 80 10.29 -10.97 -4.29
C PRO A 80 8.82 -11.16 -3.91
N ALA A 81 8.47 -12.20 -3.14
CA ALA A 81 7.10 -12.40 -2.68
C ALA A 81 6.68 -11.29 -1.71
N ILE A 82 7.57 -10.89 -0.78
CA ILE A 82 7.33 -9.77 0.13
C ILE A 82 7.26 -8.45 -0.63
N SER A 83 8.18 -8.20 -1.56
CA SER A 83 8.16 -6.98 -2.37
C SER A 83 6.83 -6.82 -3.13
N LYS A 84 6.34 -7.89 -3.76
CA LYS A 84 5.03 -7.90 -4.43
C LYS A 84 3.91 -7.68 -3.43
N ARG A 85 3.98 -8.30 -2.25
CA ARG A 85 2.93 -8.20 -1.24
C ARG A 85 2.81 -6.81 -0.65
N LEU A 86 3.93 -6.19 -0.28
CA LEU A 86 3.99 -4.82 0.21
C LEU A 86 3.38 -3.83 -0.80
N LYS A 87 3.64 -4.04 -2.11
CA LYS A 87 3.02 -3.24 -3.17
C LYS A 87 1.50 -3.43 -3.24
N VAL A 88 1.01 -4.68 -3.14
CA VAL A 88 -0.44 -4.96 -3.12
C VAL A 88 -1.11 -4.35 -1.89
N MET A 89 -0.42 -4.30 -0.75
CA MET A 89 -0.89 -3.64 0.47
C MET A 89 -0.79 -2.10 0.42
N GLY A 90 -0.18 -1.53 -0.63
CA GLY A 90 -0.01 -0.08 -0.76
C GLY A 90 1.07 0.53 0.15
N MET A 91 1.97 -0.29 0.69
CA MET A 91 3.03 0.20 1.58
C MET A 91 4.21 0.76 0.78
N ILE A 92 4.76 1.88 1.26
CA ILE A 92 5.88 2.60 0.64
C ILE A 92 6.95 2.81 1.69
N GLN A 93 8.20 2.52 1.34
CA GLN A 93 9.34 2.80 2.20
C GLN A 93 9.60 4.31 2.25
N LYS A 94 9.59 4.87 3.46
CA LYS A 94 9.98 6.26 3.72
C LYS A 94 11.24 6.26 4.58
N GLN A 95 12.11 7.23 4.36
CA GLN A 95 13.25 7.44 5.23
C GLN A 95 12.77 8.04 6.56
N GLY A 96 13.47 7.72 7.65
CA GLY A 96 13.21 8.29 8.95
C GLY A 96 13.49 9.79 8.98
N ASN A 97 12.78 10.50 9.84
CA ASN A 97 13.03 11.92 10.07
C ASN A 97 14.26 12.09 10.96
N TRP A 98 15.09 13.08 10.66
CA TRP A 98 16.22 13.44 11.52
C TRP A 98 15.70 14.21 12.75
N VAL A 99 15.98 13.67 13.94
CA VAL A 99 15.65 14.32 15.22
C VAL A 99 16.96 14.84 15.83
N PRO A 100 17.08 16.15 16.14
CA PRO A 100 18.34 16.76 16.55
C PRO A 100 18.99 16.16 17.81
N TYR A 101 18.18 15.65 18.75
CA TYR A 101 18.66 15.03 19.98
C TYR A 101 17.63 14.05 20.55
N GLU A 102 18.13 13.09 21.33
CA GLU A 102 17.30 12.16 22.08
C GLU A 102 16.84 12.81 23.40
N LEU A 103 15.53 12.99 23.55
CA LEU A 103 14.93 13.60 24.73
C LEU A 103 14.88 12.60 25.89
N LYS A 104 15.26 13.03 27.09
CA LYS A 104 15.04 12.23 28.30
C LYS A 104 13.57 12.30 28.70
N PRO A 105 13.02 11.27 29.38
CA PRO A 105 11.61 11.28 29.80
C PRO A 105 11.21 12.55 30.59
N ARG A 106 12.10 13.03 31.46
CA ARG A 106 11.89 14.28 32.21
C ARG A 106 11.76 15.51 31.32
N ASP A 107 12.55 15.58 30.24
CA ASP A 107 12.53 16.71 29.31
C ASP A 107 11.25 16.66 28.45
N VAL A 108 10.78 15.46 28.11
CA VAL A 108 9.48 15.25 27.42
C VAL A 108 8.33 15.74 28.29
N GLU A 109 8.29 15.35 29.57
CA GLU A 109 7.25 15.80 30.51
C GLU A 109 7.26 17.32 30.68
N TRP A 110 8.45 17.91 30.86
CA TRP A 110 8.61 19.35 30.96
C TRP A 110 8.14 20.08 29.70
N HIS A 111 8.49 19.59 28.51
CA HIS A 111 8.04 20.15 27.24
C HIS A 111 6.51 20.04 27.07
N LEU A 112 5.94 18.88 27.41
CA LEU A 112 4.49 18.66 27.33
C LEU A 112 3.74 19.62 28.26
N PHE A 113 4.17 19.71 29.52
CA PHE A 113 3.60 20.62 30.50
C PHE A 113 3.69 22.09 30.04
N ALA A 114 4.85 22.54 29.58
CA ALA A 114 5.02 23.90 29.09
C ALA A 114 4.08 24.21 27.90
N CYS A 115 3.96 23.26 26.96
CA CYS A 115 3.06 23.37 25.82
C CYS A 115 1.58 23.44 26.24
N GLU A 116 1.14 22.62 27.19
CA GLU A 116 -0.24 22.64 27.70
C GLU A 116 -0.58 23.99 28.35
N GLN A 117 0.31 24.51 29.18
CA GLN A 117 0.14 25.80 29.85
C GLN A 117 0.05 26.95 28.83
N LEU A 118 0.90 26.94 27.81
CA LEU A 118 0.88 27.94 26.74
C LEU A 118 -0.38 27.82 25.88
N LEU A 119 -0.82 26.60 25.57
CA LEU A 119 -2.03 26.35 24.79
C LEU A 119 -3.27 26.82 25.55
N GLU A 120 -3.37 26.54 26.85
CA GLU A 120 -4.48 27.00 27.67
C GLU A 120 -4.51 28.53 27.74
N ARG A 121 -3.37 29.16 27.96
CA ARG A 121 -3.25 30.63 27.96
C ARG A 121 -3.69 31.22 26.61
N GLN A 122 -3.28 30.60 25.50
CA GLN A 122 -3.65 31.04 24.15
C GLN A 122 -5.15 30.93 23.90
N ARG A 123 -5.80 29.87 24.40
CA ARG A 123 -7.26 29.68 24.30
C ARG A 123 -8.03 30.71 25.10
N ARG A 124 -7.54 31.10 26.29
CA ARG A 124 -8.19 32.11 27.14
C ARG A 124 -8.06 33.51 26.55
N LYS A 125 -6.86 33.90 26.13
CA LYS A 125 -6.61 35.16 25.45
C LYS A 125 -5.43 35.00 24.50
N GLY A 126 -5.70 35.17 23.21
CA GLY A 126 -4.66 35.09 22.19
C GLY A 126 -3.53 36.06 22.52
N PHE A 127 -2.30 35.55 22.64
CA PHE A 127 -1.12 36.35 23.00
C PHE A 127 -0.01 36.29 21.95
N LEU A 128 -0.15 35.45 20.91
CA LEU A 128 0.84 35.33 19.84
C LEU A 128 1.18 36.67 19.17
N HIS A 129 0.24 37.60 19.06
CA HIS A 129 0.47 38.93 18.49
C HIS A 129 1.37 39.84 19.34
N HIS A 130 1.65 39.45 20.59
CA HIS A 130 2.55 40.17 21.49
C HIS A 130 3.93 39.49 21.63
N ILE A 131 4.14 38.34 21.00
CA ILE A 131 5.41 37.61 21.12
C ILE A 131 6.42 38.19 20.14
N VAL A 132 7.63 38.48 20.63
CA VAL A 132 8.81 38.76 19.82
C VAL A 132 9.83 37.65 20.08
N THR A 133 10.25 36.95 19.03
CA THR A 133 11.25 35.87 19.11
C THR A 133 12.56 36.30 18.45
N GLY A 134 13.69 35.92 19.04
CA GLY A 134 15.02 36.07 18.44
C GLY A 134 15.85 34.81 18.69
N ASP A 135 16.56 34.36 17.67
CA ASP A 135 17.52 33.24 17.74
C ASP A 135 18.76 33.58 16.89
N GLU A 136 19.93 33.10 17.29
CA GLU A 136 21.18 33.35 16.61
C GLU A 136 21.54 32.19 15.68
N LYS A 137 21.65 32.49 14.38
CA LYS A 137 22.09 31.50 13.38
C LYS A 137 23.52 31.77 12.95
N TRP A 138 24.35 30.74 13.01
CA TRP A 138 25.73 30.80 12.51
C TRP A 138 25.74 30.80 10.97
N ASP A 139 26.25 31.87 10.38
CA ASP A 139 26.55 31.94 8.95
C ASP A 139 28.00 31.54 8.68
N ASN A 140 28.20 30.51 7.84
CA ASN A 140 29.53 30.08 7.43
C ASN A 140 30.07 31.02 6.32
N PRO A 141 31.14 31.80 6.55
CA PRO A 141 31.69 32.68 5.52
C PRO A 141 32.25 31.84 4.37
N LYS A 142 31.66 32.00 3.17
CA LYS A 142 32.12 31.27 1.97
C LYS A 142 33.60 31.60 1.72
N ARG A 143 34.45 30.58 1.75
CA ARG A 143 35.88 30.65 1.44
C ARG A 143 36.08 31.35 0.09
N ARG A 144 36.70 32.54 0.08
CA ARG A 144 37.17 33.18 -1.17
C ARG A 144 38.17 32.21 -1.81
N LYS A 145 37.87 31.75 -3.03
CA LYS A 145 38.83 31.00 -3.85
C LYS A 145 39.94 31.99 -4.23
N SER A 146 41.16 31.72 -3.78
CA SER A 146 42.38 32.32 -4.33
C SER A 146 42.64 31.83 -5.74
#